data_AF-A0A1J5PVG9-F1
#
_entry.id   AF-A0A1J5PVG9-F1
#
_cell.length_a   1.000
_cell.length_b   1.000
_cell.length_c   1.000
_cell.angle_alpha   90.00
_cell.angle_beta   90.00
_cell.angle_gamma   90.00
#
_symmetry.space_group_name_H-M   'P 1'
#
loop_
_entity.id
_entity.type
_entity.pdbx_description
1 polymer ?
#
loop_
_entity_poly.entity_id
_entity_poly.type
_entity_poly.pdbx_seq_one_letter_code
_entity_poly.pdbx_strand_id
1 'polypeptide(L)'
;MIDKAAAQERLKPGEILILGRTHEGRAFRPSDWAERLAGVMAQFGPGSGRQGQGHLCYSPYCMPTLVDGVRAVVVSRALADVEPKAWNFVLSFARDNNLETVEACILDVADPAAPPAQPLRLLA
;
A
#
# COMPACT_ATOMS: atom_id res chain seq x y z
N MET A 1 17.75 5.56 -6.40
CA MET A 1 16.80 6.50 -5.81
C MET A 1 15.44 6.07 -6.33
N ILE A 2 14.62 5.42 -5.50
CA ILE A 2 13.25 5.07 -5.89
C ILE A 2 12.41 6.23 -5.39
N ASP A 3 11.94 7.01 -6.34
CA ASP A 3 11.22 8.25 -6.13
C ASP A 3 9.86 7.99 -5.48
N LYS A 4 9.50 8.88 -4.56
CA LYS A 4 8.19 9.01 -3.89
C LYS A 4 6.99 8.81 -4.84
N ALA A 5 7.18 9.11 -6.12
CA ALA A 5 6.22 8.92 -7.22
C ALA A 5 5.85 7.44 -7.48
N ALA A 6 6.79 6.48 -7.38
CA ALA A 6 6.51 5.08 -7.75
C ALA A 6 5.61 4.35 -6.75
N ALA A 7 5.66 4.73 -5.46
CA ALA A 7 4.71 4.23 -4.47
C ALA A 7 3.34 4.89 -4.66
N GLN A 8 3.30 6.21 -4.88
CA GLN A 8 2.05 6.96 -5.09
C GLN A 8 1.30 6.61 -6.38
N GLU A 9 2.00 6.23 -7.46
CA GLU A 9 1.35 5.84 -8.72
C GLU A 9 0.67 4.46 -8.65
N ARG A 10 1.05 3.62 -7.66
CA ARG A 10 0.47 2.27 -7.48
C ARG A 10 -0.62 2.21 -6.42
N LEU A 11 -0.77 3.25 -5.61
CA LEU A 11 -1.71 3.27 -4.51
C LEU A 11 -3.11 3.61 -5.00
N LYS A 12 -4.03 2.68 -4.79
CA LYS A 12 -5.45 2.90 -5.04
C LYS A 12 -6.09 3.59 -3.83
N PRO A 13 -7.19 4.31 -4.03
CA PRO A 13 -7.97 4.87 -2.93
C PRO A 13 -8.34 3.78 -1.90
N GLY A 14 -8.11 4.05 -0.63
CA GLY A 14 -8.42 3.15 0.48
C GLY A 14 -7.37 2.05 0.74
N GLU A 15 -6.26 2.04 0.01
CA GLU A 15 -5.12 1.19 0.36
C GLU A 15 -4.38 1.72 1.59
N ILE A 16 -3.82 0.81 2.38
CA ILE A 16 -3.10 1.14 3.60
C ILE A 16 -1.63 0.81 3.41
N LEU A 17 -0.76 1.77 3.72
CA LEU A 17 0.66 1.52 3.92
C LEU A 17 0.93 1.23 5.38
N ILE A 18 1.64 0.14 5.64
CA ILE A 18 2.29 -0.11 6.92
C ILE A 18 3.77 0.22 6.74
N LEU A 19 4.27 1.22 7.47
CA LEU A 19 5.66 1.62 7.41
C LEU A 19 6.48 0.80 8.41
N GLY A 20 7.70 0.43 8.02
CA GLY A 20 8.70 -0.21 8.89
C GLY A 20 9.35 0.78 9.85
N ARG A 21 8.55 1.70 10.37
CA ARG A 21 8.89 2.74 11.33
C ARG A 21 7.83 2.70 12.42
N THR A 22 8.26 2.64 13.68
CA THR A 22 7.34 2.72 14.81
C THR A 22 6.88 4.16 15.01
N HIS A 23 5.76 4.38 15.70
CA HIS A 23 5.30 5.72 16.08
C HIS A 23 6.31 6.52 16.94
N GLU A 24 7.34 5.85 17.48
CA GLU A 24 8.47 6.46 18.20
C GLU A 24 9.62 6.86 17.26
N GLY A 25 9.45 6.70 15.94
CA GLY A 25 10.44 7.01 14.92
C GLY A 25 11.55 5.96 14.76
N ARG A 26 11.43 4.77 15.37
CA ARG A 26 12.45 3.71 15.31
C ARG A 26 12.21 2.80 14.10
N ALA A 27 13.28 2.36 13.44
CA ALA A 27 13.18 1.38 12.36
C ALA A 27 12.75 0.01 12.91
N PHE A 28 11.72 -0.59 12.31
CA PHE A 28 11.25 -1.92 12.65
C PHE A 28 12.17 -3.01 12.10
N ARG A 29 12.33 -4.09 12.86
CA ARG A 29 13.25 -5.19 12.57
C ARG A 29 12.55 -6.55 12.72
N PRO A 30 13.03 -7.59 12.01
CA PRO A 30 14.17 -7.62 11.09
C PRO A 30 13.95 -6.83 9.80
N SER A 31 15.01 -6.59 9.00
CA SER A 31 14.86 -5.83 7.75
C SER A 31 14.02 -6.56 6.71
N ASP A 32 13.89 -7.88 6.75
CA ASP A 32 13.08 -8.66 5.80
C ASP A 32 11.61 -8.81 6.24
N TRP A 33 11.13 -8.03 7.22
CA TRP A 33 9.77 -8.16 7.77
C TRP A 33 8.68 -7.97 6.71
N ALA A 34 8.89 -7.06 5.77
CA ALA A 34 7.90 -6.73 4.74
C ALA A 34 7.69 -7.92 3.80
N GLU A 35 8.79 -8.54 3.35
CA GLU A 35 8.78 -9.74 2.53
C GLU A 35 8.18 -10.94 3.29
N ARG A 36 8.45 -11.05 4.60
CA ARG A 36 7.85 -12.09 5.45
C ARG A 36 6.34 -11.93 5.57
N LEU A 37 5.85 -10.72 5.86
CA LEU A 37 4.41 -10.46 5.95
C LEU A 37 3.71 -10.72 4.62
N ALA A 38 4.27 -10.23 3.51
CA ALA A 38 3.75 -10.46 2.18
C ALA A 38 3.75 -11.95 1.78
N GLY A 39 4.76 -12.70 2.22
CA GLY A 39 4.82 -14.15 2.03
C GLY A 39 3.67 -14.90 2.72
N VAL A 40 3.32 -14.55 3.95
CA VAL A 40 2.15 -15.13 4.64
C VAL A 40 0.85 -14.82 3.88
N MET A 41 0.79 -13.64 3.24
CA MET A 41 -0.39 -13.21 2.48
C MET A 41 -0.45 -13.77 1.05
N ALA A 42 0.60 -14.42 0.54
CA ALA A 42 0.69 -14.88 -0.85
C ALA A 42 -0.46 -15.83 -1.26
N GLN A 43 -1.03 -16.57 -0.31
CA GLN A 43 -2.15 -17.48 -0.54
C GLN A 43 -3.49 -16.79 -0.83
N PHE A 44 -3.60 -15.48 -0.59
CA PHE A 44 -4.83 -14.73 -0.83
C PHE A 44 -4.73 -13.99 -2.16
N GLY A 45 -5.32 -14.51 -3.23
CA GLY A 45 -5.26 -13.87 -4.55
C GLY A 45 -5.85 -14.72 -5.67
N PRO A 46 -6.33 -14.10 -6.76
CA PRO A 46 -6.82 -14.86 -7.90
C PRO A 46 -5.70 -15.75 -8.48
N GLY A 47 -5.88 -17.07 -8.43
CA GLY A 47 -4.90 -18.05 -8.90
C GLY A 47 -3.92 -18.60 -7.84
N SER A 48 -4.09 -18.25 -6.56
CA SER A 48 -3.21 -18.70 -5.46
C SER A 48 -3.17 -20.22 -5.24
N GLY A 49 -4.08 -20.99 -5.85
CA GLY A 49 -4.08 -22.46 -5.86
C GLY A 49 -3.11 -23.11 -6.86
N ARG A 50 -2.37 -22.34 -7.68
CA ARG A 50 -1.46 -22.87 -8.74
C ARG A 50 0.03 -22.68 -8.43
N GLN A 51 0.42 -22.54 -7.16
CA GLN A 51 1.81 -22.25 -6.80
C GLN A 51 2.69 -23.52 -6.84
N GLY A 52 3.04 -23.92 -8.05
CA GLY A 52 4.21 -24.73 -8.34
C GLY A 52 5.28 -23.86 -8.98
N GLN A 53 6.48 -23.89 -8.38
CA GLN A 53 7.79 -23.57 -8.98
C GLN A 53 8.20 -22.08 -9.09
N GLY A 54 9.20 -21.71 -8.30
CA GLY A 54 10.37 -20.98 -8.80
C GLY A 54 10.53 -19.50 -8.40
N HIS A 55 9.46 -18.76 -8.16
CA HIS A 55 9.55 -17.32 -7.89
C HIS A 55 8.65 -16.94 -6.70
N LEU A 56 9.17 -16.12 -5.77
CA LEU A 56 8.39 -15.57 -4.66
C LEU A 56 7.24 -14.72 -5.25
N CYS A 57 6.06 -15.31 -5.34
CA CYS A 57 4.86 -14.62 -5.83
C CYS A 57 4.11 -14.06 -4.63
N TYR A 58 4.14 -12.73 -4.47
CA TYR A 58 3.31 -12.04 -3.49
C TYR A 58 1.88 -11.91 -3.97
N SER A 59 0.95 -11.79 -3.01
CA SER A 59 -0.44 -11.47 -3.30
C SER A 59 -0.56 -10.05 -3.84
N PRO A 60 -1.43 -9.78 -4.84
CA PRO A 60 -1.73 -8.42 -5.26
C PRO A 60 -2.36 -7.57 -4.14
N TYR A 61 -2.84 -8.19 -3.06
CA TYR A 61 -3.43 -7.52 -1.92
C TYR A 61 -2.44 -7.14 -0.82
N CYS A 62 -1.22 -7.68 -0.84
CA CYS A 62 -0.21 -7.40 0.16
C CYS A 62 1.18 -7.45 -0.49
N MET A 63 1.73 -6.28 -0.80
CA MET A 63 2.95 -6.14 -1.60
C MET A 63 4.04 -5.43 -0.79
N PRO A 64 5.26 -6.00 -0.69
CA PRO A 64 6.38 -5.31 -0.05
C PRO A 64 6.88 -4.19 -0.96
N THR A 65 7.28 -3.07 -0.37
CA THR A 65 7.78 -1.90 -1.09
C THR A 65 8.80 -1.10 -0.26
N LEU A 66 9.34 -0.05 -0.85
CA LEU A 66 10.21 0.92 -0.21
C LEU A 66 9.63 2.33 -0.41
N VAL A 67 9.46 3.07 0.69
CA VAL A 67 8.98 4.46 0.69
C VAL A 67 10.01 5.32 1.39
N ASP A 68 10.62 6.25 0.67
CA ASP A 68 11.67 7.14 1.19
C ASP A 68 12.79 6.39 1.94
N GLY A 69 13.19 5.22 1.41
CA GLY A 69 14.21 4.37 2.02
C GLY A 69 13.74 3.53 3.22
N VAL A 70 12.49 3.69 3.65
CA VAL A 70 11.85 2.88 4.70
C VAL A 70 11.12 1.71 4.06
N ARG A 71 11.36 0.50 4.57
CA ARG A 71 10.64 -0.69 4.12
C ARG A 71 9.18 -0.60 4.53
N ALA A 72 8.26 -0.95 3.64
CA ALA A 72 6.84 -0.84 3.88
C ALA A 72 6.09 -1.99 3.21
N VAL A 73 4.82 -2.13 3.56
CA VAL A 73 3.88 -3.04 2.91
C VAL A 73 2.66 -2.25 2.49
N VAL A 74 2.26 -2.39 1.22
CA VAL A 74 1.00 -1.88 0.69
C VAL A 74 -0.06 -2.97 0.86
N VAL A 75 -1.19 -2.61 1.47
CA VAL A 75 -2.30 -3.50 1.77
C VAL A 75 -3.54 -2.99 1.06
N SER A 76 -4.07 -3.80 0.15
CA SER A 76 -5.24 -3.43 -0.63
C SER A 76 -6.53 -3.64 0.15
N ARG A 77 -7.46 -2.67 0.09
CA ARG A 77 -8.75 -2.76 0.78
C ARG A 77 -9.57 -3.97 0.34
N ALA A 78 -9.42 -4.40 -0.90
CA ALA A 78 -10.07 -5.58 -1.46
C ALA A 78 -9.76 -6.88 -0.68
N LEU A 79 -8.67 -6.93 0.09
CA LEU A 79 -8.40 -8.05 0.99
C LEU A 79 -9.51 -8.23 2.03
N ALA A 80 -10.14 -7.15 2.48
CA ALA A 80 -11.23 -7.23 3.44
C ALA A 80 -12.47 -7.92 2.87
N ASP A 81 -12.72 -7.76 1.57
CA ASP A 81 -13.83 -8.42 0.89
C ASP A 81 -13.52 -9.89 0.57
N VAL A 82 -12.24 -10.20 0.32
CA VAL A 82 -11.77 -11.56 -0.01
C VAL A 82 -11.64 -12.43 1.24
N GLU A 83 -10.95 -11.94 2.27
CA GLU A 83 -10.73 -12.65 3.53
C GLU A 83 -10.61 -11.64 4.69
N PRO A 84 -11.73 -11.34 5.38
CA PRO A 84 -11.76 -10.37 6.48
C PRO A 84 -10.78 -10.70 7.62
N LYS A 85 -10.50 -11.98 7.89
CA LYS A 85 -9.56 -12.35 8.96
C LYS A 85 -8.13 -12.02 8.58
N ALA A 86 -7.75 -12.19 7.32
CA ALA A 86 -6.42 -11.82 6.81
C ALA A 86 -6.23 -10.29 6.85
N TRP A 87 -7.27 -9.53 6.47
CA TRP A 87 -7.28 -8.08 6.63
C TRP A 87 -7.04 -7.66 8.08
N ASN A 88 -7.82 -8.21 9.01
CA ASN A 88 -7.68 -7.90 10.44
C ASN A 88 -6.32 -8.33 10.99
N PHE A 89 -5.76 -9.44 10.52
CA PHE A 89 -4.43 -9.88 10.89
C PHE A 89 -3.37 -8.85 10.51
N VAL A 90 -3.41 -8.35 9.27
CA VAL A 90 -2.44 -7.36 8.78
C VAL A 90 -2.55 -6.03 9.53
N LEU A 91 -3.76 -5.57 9.85
CA LEU A 91 -3.95 -4.37 10.67
C LEU A 91 -3.51 -4.56 12.12
N SER A 92 -3.84 -5.71 12.71
CA SER A 92 -3.39 -6.06 14.07
C SER A 92 -1.87 -6.16 14.13
N PHE A 93 -1.23 -6.70 13.09
CA PHE A 93 0.23 -6.76 13.00
C PHE A 93 0.85 -5.37 13.11
N ALA A 94 0.33 -4.37 12.38
CA ALA A 94 0.84 -3.00 12.48
C ALA A 94 0.64 -2.43 13.89
N ARG A 95 -0.56 -2.59 14.45
CA ARG A 95 -0.90 -2.10 15.78
C ARG A 95 -0.02 -2.71 16.88
N ASP A 96 0.09 -4.03 16.89
CA ASP A 96 0.78 -4.77 17.95
C ASP A 96 2.30 -4.53 17.91
N ASN A 97 2.84 -4.14 16.76
CA ASN A 97 4.24 -3.73 16.58
C ASN A 97 4.46 -2.21 16.64
N ASN A 98 3.43 -1.43 17.00
CA ASN A 98 3.47 0.03 17.10
C ASN A 98 3.94 0.72 15.79
N LEU A 99 3.57 0.16 14.63
CA LEU A 99 4.00 0.65 13.32
C LEU A 99 3.10 1.78 12.82
N GLU A 100 3.73 2.78 12.21
CA GLU A 100 3.02 3.85 11.52
C GLU A 100 2.23 3.29 10.34
N THR A 101 1.00 3.77 10.18
CA THR A 101 0.15 3.44 9.03
C THR A 101 -0.31 4.71 8.33
N VAL A 102 -0.40 4.64 7.00
CA VAL A 102 -0.85 5.75 6.15
C VAL A 102 -1.93 5.23 5.23
N GLU A 103 -3.10 5.87 5.24
CA GLU A 103 -4.16 5.56 4.29
C GLU A 103 -3.98 6.39 3.01
N ALA A 104 -4.06 5.73 1.86
CA ALA A 104 -4.07 6.39 0.57
C ALA A 104 -5.43 7.03 0.33
N CYS A 105 -5.51 8.34 0.58
CA CYS A 105 -6.67 9.15 0.26
C CYS A 105 -6.49 9.81 -1.12
N ILE A 106 -7.58 9.97 -1.87
CA ILE A 106 -7.60 10.87 -3.02
C ILE A 106 -7.50 12.29 -2.46
N LEU A 107 -6.42 12.98 -2.78
CA LEU A 107 -6.35 14.43 -2.58
C LEU A 107 -6.68 15.07 -3.92
N ASP A 108 -7.87 15.64 -4.02
CA ASP A 108 -8.21 16.60 -5.07
C ASP A 108 -7.39 17.88 -4.82
N VAL A 109 -6.10 17.84 -5.12
CA VAL A 109 -5.29 19.05 -5.17
C VAL A 109 -5.75 19.77 -6.42
N ALA A 110 -6.69 20.71 -6.25
CA ALA A 110 -6.95 21.72 -7.26
C ALA A 110 -5.60 22.36 -7.58
N ASP A 111 -5.09 22.09 -8.78
CA ASP A 111 -3.81 22.59 -9.24
C ASP A 111 -3.82 24.12 -9.09
N PRO A 112 -2.99 24.71 -8.20
CA PRO A 112 -2.97 26.16 -8.04
C PRO A 112 -2.47 26.88 -9.31
N ALA A 113 -1.94 26.12 -10.30
CA ALA A 113 -1.54 26.62 -11.61
C ALA A 113 -2.59 26.41 -12.71
N ALA A 114 -3.76 25.82 -12.42
CA ALA A 114 -4.81 25.71 -13.42
C ALA A 114 -5.31 27.12 -13.79
N PRO A 115 -5.20 27.55 -15.06
CA PRO A 115 -5.75 28.83 -15.48
C PRO A 115 -7.26 28.83 -15.22
N PRO A 116 -7.85 29.96 -14.79
CA PRO A 116 -9.28 30.02 -14.56
C PRO A 116 -10.01 29.58 -15.83
N ALA A 117 -10.86 28.57 -15.70
CA ALA A 117 -11.66 28.05 -16.80
C ALA A 117 -12.40 29.21 -17.44
N GLN A 118 -12.03 29.54 -18.68
CA GLN A 118 -12.69 30.61 -19.41
C GLN A 118 -14.17 30.21 -19.58
N PRO A 119 -15.13 31.10 -19.28
CA PRO A 119 -16.53 30.78 -19.46
C PRO A 119 -16.79 30.49 -20.95
N LEU A 120 -17.51 29.39 -21.20
CA LEU A 120 -17.92 28.93 -22.53
C LEU A 120 -18.57 30.12 -23.27
N ARG A 121 -17.89 30.70 -24.26
CA ARG A 121 -18.51 31.69 -25.14
C ARG A 121 -19.53 30.96 -26.00
N LEU A 122 -20.81 31.15 -25.67
CA LEU A 122 -21.92 30.81 -26.54
C LEU A 122 -21.78 31.70 -27.78
N LEU A 123 -21.36 31.11 -28.90
CA LEU A 123 -21.40 31.76 -30.21
C LEU A 123 -22.89 31.96 -30.57
N ALA A 124 -23.29 33.23 -30.66
CA ALA A 124 -24.51 33.66 -31.34
C ALA A 124 -24.23 33.80 -32.84
#